data_AF-A0A936UGF1-F1
#
_entry.id   AF-A0A936UGF1-F1
#
_cell.length_a   1.000
_cell.length_b   1.000
_cell.length_c   1.000
_cell.angle_alpha   90.00
_cell.angle_beta   90.00
_cell.angle_gamma   90.00
#
_symmetry.space_group_name_H-M   'P 1'
#
loop_
_entity.id
_entity.type
_entity.pdbx_description
1 polymer ?
#
loop_
_entity_poly.entity_id
_entity_poly.type
_entity_poly.pdbx_seq_one_letter_code
_entity_poly.pdbx_strand_id
1 'polypeptide(L)'
;MQTGESYPCATNESLLQGMLRLGRKGIPVGCVNGGCGVCKVRIAEGRVRVLGPISRAHVTAEEEALGYTLACRVAPTVAVRLEVAGRLAKPISKGFAAQANHVLTK
;
A
#
# COMPACT_ATOMS: atom_id res chain seq x y z
N MET A 1 4.28 -11.66 0.37
CA MET A 1 4.91 -12.04 -0.91
C MET A 1 4.91 -10.82 -1.82
N GLN A 2 6.08 -10.28 -2.14
CA GLN A 2 6.22 -9.27 -3.20
C GLN A 2 6.21 -10.03 -4.53
N THR A 3 5.24 -9.75 -5.40
CA THR A 3 4.97 -10.58 -6.59
C THR A 3 5.81 -10.19 -7.81
N GLY A 4 6.59 -9.10 -7.73
CA GLY A 4 7.38 -8.58 -8.87
C GLY A 4 6.53 -8.12 -10.06
N GLU A 5 5.22 -7.95 -9.87
CA GLU A 5 4.30 -7.64 -10.96
C GLU A 5 4.51 -6.22 -11.49
N SER A 6 4.58 -6.12 -12.81
CA SER A 6 4.62 -4.85 -13.54
C SER A 6 3.33 -4.68 -14.33
N TYR A 7 2.79 -3.46 -14.34
CA TYR A 7 1.55 -3.18 -15.04
C TYR A 7 1.47 -1.73 -15.56
N PRO A 8 0.74 -1.50 -16.67
CA PRO A 8 0.47 -0.15 -17.13
C PRO A 8 -0.54 0.55 -16.22
N CYS A 9 -0.16 1.71 -15.69
CA CYS A 9 -0.99 2.56 -14.85
C CYS A 9 -0.99 3.98 -15.43
N ALA A 10 -2.18 4.52 -15.72
CA ALA A 10 -2.30 5.86 -16.24
C ALA A 10 -2.06 6.92 -15.13
N THR A 11 -1.59 8.10 -15.51
CA THR A 11 -1.28 9.18 -14.55
C THR A 11 -2.54 9.84 -13.97
N ASN A 12 -3.71 9.55 -14.53
CA ASN A 12 -5.02 10.04 -14.11
C ASN A 12 -5.77 9.08 -13.15
N GLU A 13 -5.25 7.86 -12.93
CA GLU A 13 -5.83 6.88 -12.01
C GLU A 13 -4.90 6.61 -10.82
N SER A 14 -5.47 6.12 -9.72
CA SER A 14 -4.67 5.69 -8.58
C SER A 14 -3.90 4.40 -8.88
N LEU A 15 -2.77 4.18 -8.19
CA LEU A 15 -2.03 2.92 -8.29
C LEU A 15 -2.91 1.71 -7.97
N LEU A 16 -3.83 1.85 -7.00
CA LEU A 16 -4.78 0.78 -6.68
C LEU A 16 -5.77 0.51 -7.82
N GLN A 17 -6.28 1.55 -8.48
CA GLN A 17 -7.21 1.39 -9.61
C GLN A 17 -6.54 0.75 -10.82
N GLY A 18 -5.31 1.18 -11.15
CA GLY A 18 -4.55 0.58 -12.24
C GLY A 18 -4.30 -0.92 -12.02
N MET A 19 -4.01 -1.32 -10.78
CA MET A 19 -3.85 -2.73 -10.40
C MET A 19 -5.18 -3.51 -10.49
N LEU A 20 -6.27 -2.92 -9.99
CA LEU A 20 -7.61 -3.52 -9.99
C LEU A 20 -8.13 -3.79 -11.40
N ARG A 21 -7.91 -2.85 -12.34
CA ARG A 21 -8.33 -2.97 -13.75
C ARG A 21 -7.79 -4.24 -14.42
N LEU A 22 -6.66 -4.74 -13.94
CA LEU A 22 -5.98 -5.89 -14.51
C LEU A 22 -6.31 -7.21 -13.79
N GLY A 23 -7.16 -7.16 -12.76
CA GLY A 23 -7.56 -8.34 -11.98
C GLY A 23 -6.42 -8.98 -11.19
N ARG A 24 -5.33 -8.25 -10.96
CA ARG A 24 -4.10 -8.75 -10.31
C ARG A 24 -4.14 -8.55 -8.80
N LYS A 25 -3.51 -9.46 -8.05
CA LYS A 25 -3.52 -9.49 -6.57
C LYS A 25 -2.28 -8.82 -5.95
N GLY A 26 -1.59 -7.96 -6.69
CA GLY A 26 -0.34 -7.33 -6.25
C GLY A 26 -0.50 -6.29 -5.14
N ILE A 27 -1.65 -5.62 -4.99
CA ILE A 27 -1.92 -4.66 -3.90
C ILE A 27 -3.25 -5.03 -3.22
N PRO A 28 -3.29 -5.19 -1.89
CA PRO A 28 -4.52 -5.44 -1.17
C PRO A 28 -5.52 -4.28 -1.31
N VAL A 29 -6.77 -4.62 -1.62
CA VAL A 29 -7.86 -3.67 -1.82
C VAL A 29 -8.64 -3.51 -0.52
N GLY A 30 -8.91 -2.25 -0.13
CA GLY A 30 -9.71 -1.92 1.04
C GLY A 30 -10.76 -0.85 0.71
N CYS A 31 -10.97 0.11 1.61
CA CYS A 31 -12.03 1.13 1.49
C CYS A 31 -11.94 2.09 0.30
N VAL A 32 -10.84 2.06 -0.48
CA VAL A 32 -10.47 2.99 -1.59
C VAL A 32 -10.47 4.50 -1.28
N ASN A 33 -10.82 4.90 -0.05
CA ASN A 33 -10.96 6.29 0.38
C ASN A 33 -9.81 6.77 1.29
N GLY A 34 -8.69 6.05 1.39
CA GLY A 34 -7.53 6.45 2.20
C GLY A 34 -7.69 6.29 3.72
N GLY A 35 -8.78 5.65 4.18
CA GLY A 35 -9.12 5.54 5.61
C GLY A 35 -8.73 4.23 6.30
N CYS A 36 -8.56 3.12 5.57
CA CYS A 36 -8.40 1.78 6.18
C CYS A 36 -6.96 1.24 6.29
N GLY A 37 -5.99 1.88 5.63
CA GLY A 37 -4.59 1.43 5.63
C GLY A 37 -4.28 0.15 4.84
N VAL A 38 -5.27 -0.62 4.38
CA VAL A 38 -5.08 -1.92 3.71
C VAL A 38 -4.17 -1.84 2.46
N CYS A 39 -4.28 -0.76 1.69
CA CYS A 39 -3.49 -0.55 0.48
C CYS A 39 -2.16 0.21 0.74
N LYS A 40 -1.61 0.11 1.96
CA LYS A 40 -0.35 0.75 2.30
C LYS A 40 0.80 0.14 1.50
N VAL A 41 1.59 1.01 0.88
CA VAL A 41 2.73 0.66 0.05
C VAL A 41 3.88 1.60 0.38
N ARG A 42 5.11 1.17 0.11
CA ARG A 42 6.29 2.03 0.10
C ARG A 42 6.70 2.26 -1.35
N ILE A 43 6.93 3.52 -1.72
CA ILE A 43 7.52 3.86 -3.01
C ILE A 43 9.03 3.63 -2.90
N ALA A 44 9.54 2.60 -3.59
CA ALA A 44 10.96 2.29 -3.62
C ALA A 44 11.69 3.14 -4.67
N GLU A 45 11.05 3.37 -5.82
CA GLU A 45 11.55 4.23 -6.90
C GLU A 45 10.40 4.92 -7.64
N GLY A 46 10.73 6.03 -8.30
CA GLY A 46 9.80 6.83 -9.08
C GLY A 46 9.19 7.99 -8.32
N ARG A 47 8.14 8.58 -8.88
CA ARG A 47 7.40 9.70 -8.28
C ARG A 47 5.90 9.48 -8.41
N VAL A 48 5.19 9.90 -7.37
CA VAL A 48 3.74 9.85 -7.28
C VAL A 48 3.21 11.22 -6.89
N ARG A 49 1.97 11.51 -7.30
CA ARG A 49 1.21 12.68 -6.84
C ARG A 49 0.09 12.24 -5.92
N VAL A 50 -0.21 13.07 -4.92
CA VAL A 50 -1.31 12.84 -3.99
C VAL A 50 -2.65 13.16 -4.66
N LEU A 51 -3.62 12.27 -4.53
CA LEU A 51 -4.99 12.41 -5.04
C LEU A 51 -5.96 12.93 -3.97
N GLY A 52 -5.58 12.88 -2.70
CA GLY A 52 -6.34 13.44 -1.59
C GLY A 52 -5.79 13.00 -0.24
N PRO A 53 -6.48 13.30 0.87
CA PRO A 53 -5.97 13.08 2.21
C PRO A 53 -5.70 11.61 2.52
N ILE A 54 -4.65 11.38 3.30
CA ILE A 54 -4.24 10.06 3.81
C ILE A 54 -4.44 10.05 5.33
N SER A 55 -5.03 8.96 5.85
CA SER A 55 -5.21 8.79 7.28
C SER A 55 -3.87 8.70 8.02
N ARG A 56 -3.63 9.66 8.91
CA ARG A 56 -2.45 9.70 9.80
C ARG A 56 -2.41 8.54 10.80
N ALA A 57 -3.54 7.86 11.02
CA ALA A 57 -3.59 6.64 11.81
C ALA A 57 -2.91 5.44 11.12
N HIS A 58 -2.62 5.54 9.81
CA HIS A 58 -2.04 4.46 9.02
C HIS A 58 -0.74 4.82 8.32
N VAL A 59 -0.50 6.11 8.09
CA VAL A 59 0.76 6.63 7.55
C VAL A 59 1.18 7.82 8.42
N THR A 60 2.15 7.59 9.30
CA THR A 60 2.72 8.67 10.14
C THR A 60 3.57 9.61 9.28
N ALA A 61 3.99 10.75 9.84
CA ALA A 61 4.87 11.68 9.13
C ALA A 61 6.25 11.05 8.85
N GLU A 62 6.77 10.25 9.78
CA GLU A 62 8.03 9.52 9.64
C GLU A 62 7.92 8.46 8.55
N GLU A 63 6.80 7.73 8.52
CA GLU A 63 6.56 6.74 7.47
C GLU A 63 6.40 7.41 6.10
N GLU A 64 5.70 8.54 6.01
CA GLU A 64 5.61 9.34 4.77
C GLU A 64 7.01 9.79 4.30
N ALA A 65 7.87 10.25 5.22
CA ALA A 65 9.25 10.60 4.92
C ALA A 65 10.09 9.40 4.45
N LEU A 66 9.75 8.18 4.88
CA LEU A 66 10.34 6.93 4.39
C LEU A 66 9.71 6.41 3.09
N GLY A 67 8.80 7.16 2.48
CA GLY A 67 8.15 6.84 1.22
C GLY A 67 6.91 5.95 1.34
N TYR A 68 6.38 5.74 2.56
CA TYR A 68 5.12 5.02 2.74
C TYR A 68 3.92 5.90 2.38
N THR A 69 2.94 5.30 1.72
CA THR A 69 1.71 5.97 1.31
C THR A 69 0.58 4.96 1.13
N LEU A 70 -0.62 5.43 0.77
CA LEU A 70 -1.76 4.58 0.44
C LEU A 70 -1.96 4.55 -1.08
N ALA A 71 -1.88 3.37 -1.69
CA ALA A 71 -1.99 3.21 -3.15
C ALA A 71 -3.31 3.75 -3.74
N CYS A 72 -4.38 3.83 -2.94
CA CYS A 72 -5.65 4.43 -3.36
C CYS A 72 -5.65 5.97 -3.40
N ARG A 73 -4.66 6.62 -2.78
CA ARG A 73 -4.55 8.09 -2.66
C ARG A 73 -3.36 8.66 -3.42
N VAL A 74 -2.72 7.87 -4.27
CA VAL A 74 -1.62 8.35 -5.10
C VAL A 74 -1.74 7.85 -6.54
N ALA A 75 -1.32 8.69 -7.48
CA ALA A 75 -1.20 8.37 -8.89
C ALA A 75 0.27 8.48 -9.33
N PRO A 76 0.77 7.62 -10.24
CA PRO A 76 2.12 7.76 -10.76
C PRO A 76 2.25 9.02 -11.61
N THR A 77 3.39 9.70 -11.51
CA THR A 77 3.77 10.76 -12.47
C THR A 77 4.85 10.30 -13.45
N VAL A 78 5.55 9.22 -13.08
CA VAL A 78 6.58 8.52 -13.87
C VAL A 78 6.49 7.02 -13.56
N ALA A 79 7.36 6.19 -14.14
CA ALA A 79 7.48 4.79 -13.74
C ALA A 79 7.78 4.67 -12.24
N VAL A 80 7.03 3.80 -11.54
CA VAL A 80 7.11 3.62 -10.09
C VAL A 80 7.39 2.17 -9.76
N ARG A 81 8.36 1.93 -8.88
CA ARG A 81 8.53 0.65 -8.19
C ARG A 81 8.07 0.81 -6.76
N LEU A 82 7.24 -0.11 -6.29
CA LEU A 82 6.68 -0.06 -4.95
C LEU A 82 6.73 -1.43 -4.29
N GLU A 83 6.66 -1.40 -2.96
CA GLU A 83 6.60 -2.57 -2.12
C GLU A 83 5.31 -2.52 -1.31
N VAL A 84 4.58 -3.64 -1.25
CA VAL A 84 3.42 -3.75 -0.38
C VAL A 84 3.90 -3.78 1.07
N ALA A 85 3.41 -2.85 1.88
CA ALA A 85 3.63 -2.91 3.32
C ALA A 85 2.81 -4.10 3.85
N GLY A 86 3.48 -5.25 3.98
CA GLY A 86 2.86 -6.51 4.39
C GLY A 86 2.02 -6.32 5.65
N ARG A 87 0.73 -6.68 5.55
CA ARG A 87 -0.28 -6.79 6.60
C ARG A 87 -0.02 -5.88 7.81
N LEU A 88 -0.53 -4.65 7.73
CA LEU A 88 -0.74 -3.68 8.81
C LEU A 88 -0.24 -4.20 10.18
N ALA A 89 1.02 -3.93 10.50
CA ALA A 89 1.51 -4.10 11.87
C ALA A 89 0.74 -3.07 12.71
N LYS A 90 -0.37 -3.50 13.32
CA LYS A 90 -1.16 -2.68 14.23
C LYS A 90 -0.20 -2.12 15.29
N PRO A 91 -0.21 -0.80 15.60
CA PRO A 91 0.22 -0.38 16.91
C PRO A 91 -0.69 -1.11 17.92
N ILE A 92 -0.05 -1.81 18.84
CA ILE A 92 -0.64 -2.73 19.79
C ILE A 92 -1.47 -1.91 20.79
N SER A 93 -2.77 -1.76 20.55
CA SER A 93 -3.71 -1.31 21.58
C SER A 93 -5.03 -2.07 21.43
N LYS A 94 -5.07 -3.19 22.17
CA LYS A 94 -6.23 -3.99 22.60
C LYS A 94 -7.19 -4.51 21.53
N GLY A 95 -7.12 -5.83 21.32
CA GLY A 95 -8.29 -6.67 21.03
C GLY A 95 -8.62 -6.90 19.56
N PHE A 96 -7.82 -7.68 18.84
CA PHE A 96 -8.35 -8.66 17.89
C PHE A 96 -7.25 -9.67 17.53
N ALA A 97 -7.42 -10.90 18.01
CA ALA A 97 -6.54 -12.02 17.75
C ALA A 97 -6.61 -12.44 16.27
N ALA A 98 -5.46 -12.54 15.62
CA ALA A 98 -5.30 -13.34 14.42
C ALA A 98 -3.94 -14.04 14.52
N GLN A 99 -4.02 -15.36 14.69
CA GLN A 99 -2.92 -16.28 14.96
C GLN A 99 -1.86 -16.24 13.85
N ALA A 100 -0.59 -16.23 14.28
CA ALA A 100 0.58 -16.45 13.44
C ALA A 100 0.90 -17.95 13.45
N ASN A 101 0.91 -18.58 12.27
CA ASN A 101 1.46 -19.92 12.13
C ASN A 101 2.99 -19.82 12.20
N HIS A 102 3.55 -20.39 13.26
CA HIS A 102 4.96 -20.67 13.41
C HIS A 102 5.34 -21.80 12.44
N VAL A 103 6.37 -21.62 11.62
CA VAL A 103 7.19 -22.74 11.16
C VAL A 103 8.59 -22.49 11.69
N LEU A 104 8.87 -23.13 12.83
CA LEU A 104 10.23 -23.49 13.23
C LEU A 104 10.75 -24.52 12.24
N THR A 105 12.03 -24.44 11.87
CA THR A 105 12.88 -25.63 11.80
C THR A 105 14.33 -25.23 11.96
N LYS A 106 15.02 -25.95 12.86
CA LYS A 106 16.49 -26.09 12.89
C LYS A 106 16.98 -26.79 11.63
#